data_AF-A0A935I2B8-F1
#
_entry.id   AF-A0A935I2B8-F1
#
_cell.length_a   1.000
_cell.length_b   1.000
_cell.length_c   1.000
_cell.angle_alpha   90.00
_cell.angle_beta   90.00
_cell.angle_gamma   90.00
#
_symmetry.space_group_name_H-M   'P 1'
#
loop_
_entity.id
_entity.type
_entity.pdbx_description
1 polymer ?
#
loop_
_entity_poly.entity_id
_entity_poly.type
_entity_poly.pdbx_seq_one_letter_code
_entity_poly.pdbx_strand_id
1 'polypeptide(L)'
;MKDLCFHLAQRGFVCASVNYRIGHDFSEYGQYKARYRAIQDGHAALRFVVRNASTVRIDTSWLFVGGQSAGSLLALGMVYADQGELDSLSLLYATSAVSAELGGLHRSGNDLTTTYSIKDVFNNWGGVVESEVDLDEMIPTISFHGGLDPLVPIDADTSFEHYTLIGSRAIHEDLIAKNVCSELTVDASGGHGIFRDASSAFRAQRASCFFRRFFCKSCSSLYTTDSIPSSCSTPNHVNEQPRGSAFRVDPNPFDHTCTISGLDGMAEITVYNSFGQLVYKDNVGNGPVLFDVSPGLYVLHVQPFGSVSTFTSIVMKR
;
A
#
# COMPACT_ATOMS: atom_id res chain seq x y z
N MET A 1 -0.22 -8.24 -3.14
CA MET A 1 -0.58 -6.80 -3.17
C MET A 1 -2.03 -6.53 -3.60
N LYS A 2 -2.53 -7.07 -4.74
CA LYS A 2 -3.90 -6.81 -5.26
C LYS A 2 -5.00 -6.97 -4.19
N ASP A 3 -4.96 -8.06 -3.44
CA ASP A 3 -5.93 -8.38 -2.39
C ASP A 3 -5.87 -7.40 -1.19
N LEU A 4 -4.66 -7.05 -0.75
CA LEU A 4 -4.46 -6.07 0.34
C LEU A 4 -5.02 -4.68 -0.03
N CYS A 5 -4.72 -4.22 -1.24
CA CYS A 5 -5.26 -2.95 -1.76
C CYS A 5 -6.79 -2.98 -1.84
N PHE A 6 -7.38 -4.11 -2.21
CA PHE A 6 -8.83 -4.27 -2.22
C PHE A 6 -9.43 -4.10 -0.83
N HIS A 7 -8.87 -4.75 0.18
CA HIS A 7 -9.38 -4.63 1.56
C HIS A 7 -9.16 -3.24 2.19
N LEU A 8 -8.08 -2.54 1.85
CA LEU A 8 -7.86 -1.16 2.27
C LEU A 8 -8.81 -0.19 1.54
N ALA A 9 -9.05 -0.38 0.24
CA ALA A 9 -10.01 0.39 -0.52
C ALA A 9 -11.44 0.26 0.03
N GLN A 10 -11.83 -0.96 0.38
CA GLN A 10 -13.09 -1.22 1.09
C GLN A 10 -13.19 -0.46 2.41
N ARG A 11 -12.11 0.05 3.01
CA ARG A 11 -12.08 0.76 4.29
C ARG A 11 -11.88 2.28 4.15
N GLY A 12 -11.93 2.78 2.91
CA GLY A 12 -11.84 4.20 2.58
C GLY A 12 -10.46 4.71 2.23
N PHE A 13 -9.48 3.83 1.97
CA PHE A 13 -8.13 4.23 1.56
C PHE A 13 -7.96 4.16 0.05
N VAL A 14 -7.39 5.20 -0.55
CA VAL A 14 -6.91 5.11 -1.93
C VAL A 14 -5.58 4.34 -1.91
N CYS A 15 -5.49 3.26 -2.69
CA CYS A 15 -4.31 2.42 -2.75
C CYS A 15 -3.60 2.56 -4.10
N ALA A 16 -2.30 2.83 -4.08
CA ALA A 16 -1.44 2.84 -5.25
C ALA A 16 -0.32 1.80 -5.08
N SER A 17 -0.23 0.86 -6.01
CA SER A 17 0.89 -0.09 -6.06
C SER A 17 1.97 0.50 -6.97
N VAL A 18 3.20 0.57 -6.47
CA VAL A 18 4.32 1.18 -7.20
C VAL A 18 5.32 0.10 -7.63
N ASN A 19 5.87 0.26 -8.82
CA ASN A 19 7.05 -0.48 -9.24
C ASN A 19 8.30 0.32 -8.88
N TYR A 20 9.39 -0.40 -8.61
CA TYR A 20 10.70 0.17 -8.30
C TYR A 20 11.79 -0.65 -8.99
N ARG A 21 12.95 -0.05 -9.22
CA ARG A 21 14.10 -0.67 -9.89
C ARG A 21 14.67 -1.79 -9.03
N ILE A 22 14.82 -2.97 -9.64
CA ILE A 22 15.41 -4.15 -9.02
C ILE A 22 16.95 -4.09 -9.17
N GLY A 23 17.68 -4.57 -8.17
CA GLY A 23 19.12 -4.83 -8.27
C GLY A 23 19.39 -6.29 -8.61
N HIS A 24 20.38 -6.53 -9.47
CA HIS A 24 20.83 -7.89 -9.85
C HIS A 24 22.21 -8.25 -9.27
N ASP A 25 22.85 -7.31 -8.58
CA ASP A 25 24.06 -7.54 -7.82
C ASP A 25 23.66 -7.91 -6.38
N PHE A 26 23.92 -9.16 -6.02
CA PHE A 26 23.57 -9.73 -4.72
C PHE A 26 24.69 -9.59 -3.68
N SER A 27 25.81 -8.95 -4.02
CA SER A 27 26.79 -8.54 -3.02
C SER A 27 26.17 -7.56 -2.02
N GLU A 28 26.79 -7.41 -0.85
CA GLU A 28 26.31 -6.50 0.18
C GLU A 28 26.17 -5.05 -0.35
N TYR A 29 27.19 -4.58 -1.08
CA TYR A 29 27.15 -3.27 -1.73
C TYR A 29 26.10 -3.19 -2.84
N GLY A 30 25.92 -4.26 -3.61
CA GLY A 30 24.87 -4.38 -4.63
C GLY A 30 23.47 -4.24 -4.05
N GLN A 31 23.22 -4.88 -2.90
CA GLN A 31 21.98 -4.81 -2.15
C GLN A 31 21.75 -3.41 -1.56
N TYR A 32 22.78 -2.78 -0.99
CA TYR A 32 22.74 -1.39 -0.55
C TYR A 32 22.32 -0.45 -1.70
N LYS A 33 22.95 -0.56 -2.87
CA LYS A 33 22.55 0.24 -4.04
C LYS A 33 21.13 -0.09 -4.54
N ALA A 34 20.69 -1.34 -4.39
CA ALA A 34 19.33 -1.74 -4.74
C ALA A 34 18.29 -1.10 -3.81
N ARG A 35 18.54 -1.09 -2.49
CA ARG A 35 17.71 -0.38 -1.50
C ARG A 35 17.66 1.12 -1.81
N TYR A 36 18.81 1.74 -2.05
CA TYR A 36 18.89 3.17 -2.38
C TYR A 36 18.05 3.54 -3.62
N ARG A 37 18.15 2.77 -4.72
CA ARG A 37 17.31 2.99 -5.92
C ARG A 37 15.83 2.79 -5.65
N ALA A 38 15.48 1.78 -4.85
CA ALA A 38 14.09 1.54 -4.50
C ALA A 38 13.51 2.74 -3.74
N ILE A 39 14.25 3.27 -2.75
CA ILE A 39 13.84 4.45 -1.95
C ILE A 39 13.66 5.67 -2.85
N GLN A 40 14.59 5.92 -3.78
CA GLN A 40 14.43 6.97 -4.80
C GLN A 40 13.12 6.83 -5.59
N ASP A 41 12.82 5.63 -6.06
CA ASP A 41 11.64 5.36 -6.88
C ASP A 41 10.34 5.51 -6.08
N GLY A 42 10.34 5.06 -4.83
CA GLY A 42 9.25 5.28 -3.89
C GLY A 42 8.98 6.76 -3.66
N HIS A 43 10.05 7.55 -3.43
CA HIS A 43 9.90 8.99 -3.29
C HIS A 43 9.40 9.66 -4.57
N ALA A 44 9.91 9.25 -5.75
CA ALA A 44 9.46 9.74 -7.04
C ALA A 44 7.97 9.46 -7.28
N ALA A 45 7.51 8.26 -6.91
CA ALA A 45 6.10 7.90 -7.00
C ALA A 45 5.22 8.77 -6.08
N LEU A 46 5.62 9.02 -4.84
CA LEU A 46 4.87 9.92 -3.95
C LEU A 46 4.85 11.36 -4.48
N ARG A 47 5.96 11.89 -5.00
CA ARG A 47 5.97 13.22 -5.64
C ARG A 47 4.97 13.29 -6.79
N PHE A 48 4.89 12.25 -7.62
CA PHE A 48 3.93 12.17 -8.71
C PHE A 48 2.48 12.13 -8.21
N VAL A 49 2.19 11.28 -7.23
CA VAL A 49 0.85 11.12 -6.68
C VAL A 49 0.36 12.40 -6.02
N VAL A 50 1.20 13.05 -5.21
CA VAL A 50 0.87 14.30 -4.51
C VAL A 50 0.72 15.46 -5.52
N ARG A 51 1.57 15.53 -6.54
CA ARG A 51 1.44 16.51 -7.62
C ARG A 51 0.10 16.37 -8.37
N ASN A 52 -0.40 15.14 -8.51
CA ASN A 52 -1.63 14.82 -9.22
C ASN A 52 -2.82 14.56 -8.28
N ALA A 53 -2.75 15.01 -7.03
CA ALA A 53 -3.73 14.65 -6.00
C ALA A 53 -5.18 15.00 -6.37
N SER A 54 -5.41 16.10 -7.09
CA SER A 54 -6.73 16.48 -7.58
C SER A 54 -7.29 15.49 -8.61
N THR A 55 -6.43 14.98 -9.50
CA THR A 55 -6.78 14.00 -10.53
C THR A 55 -7.10 12.64 -9.92
N VAL A 56 -6.26 12.16 -9.00
CA VAL A 56 -6.42 10.85 -8.35
C VAL A 56 -7.30 10.90 -7.10
N ARG A 57 -7.82 12.09 -6.75
CA ARG A 57 -8.72 12.36 -5.62
C ARG A 57 -8.22 11.82 -4.28
N ILE A 58 -6.99 12.15 -3.93
CA ILE A 58 -6.40 11.80 -2.63
C ILE A 58 -6.33 13.01 -1.68
N ASP A 59 -6.44 12.75 -0.38
CA ASP A 59 -6.08 13.71 0.65
C ASP A 59 -4.59 13.56 0.97
N THR A 60 -3.80 14.59 0.63
CA THR A 60 -2.34 14.58 0.82
C THR A 60 -1.92 14.85 2.28
N SER A 61 -2.88 15.14 3.16
CA SER A 61 -2.63 15.28 4.60
C SER A 61 -2.34 13.93 5.27
N TRP A 62 -2.79 12.83 4.65
CA TRP A 62 -2.75 11.48 5.21
C TRP A 62 -2.16 10.50 4.19
N LEU A 63 -0.82 10.46 4.17
CA LEU A 63 -0.07 9.56 3.29
C LEU A 63 0.55 8.45 4.13
N PHE A 64 0.38 7.22 3.67
CA PHE A 64 0.89 6.02 4.32
C PHE A 64 1.70 5.22 3.30
N VAL A 65 2.77 4.58 3.76
CA VAL A 65 3.56 3.67 2.93
C VAL A 65 3.56 2.29 3.55
N GLY A 66 3.71 1.27 2.73
CA GLY A 66 3.71 -0.09 3.21
C GLY A 66 4.07 -1.07 2.11
N GLY A 67 4.37 -2.28 2.52
CA GLY A 67 4.78 -3.31 1.59
C GLY A 67 4.81 -4.68 2.25
N GLN A 68 5.39 -5.64 1.53
CA GLN A 68 5.58 -7.02 1.99
C GLN A 68 7.03 -7.40 1.69
N SER A 69 7.74 -7.99 2.64
CA SER A 69 9.15 -8.39 2.46
C SER A 69 9.99 -7.20 1.95
N ALA A 70 10.70 -7.34 0.82
CA ALA A 70 11.47 -6.26 0.19
C ALA A 70 10.67 -4.95 -0.02
N GLY A 71 9.36 -5.02 -0.25
CA GLY A 71 8.51 -3.83 -0.34
C GLY A 71 8.34 -3.11 1.00
N SER A 72 8.43 -3.83 2.12
CA SER A 72 8.48 -3.21 3.45
C SER A 72 9.84 -2.61 3.77
N LEU A 73 10.94 -3.20 3.31
CA LEU A 73 12.27 -2.58 3.40
C LEU A 73 12.25 -1.21 2.69
N LEU A 74 11.65 -1.15 1.49
CA LEU A 74 11.40 0.10 0.80
C LEU A 74 10.55 1.08 1.64
N ALA A 75 9.39 0.63 2.11
CA ALA A 75 8.46 1.49 2.86
C ALA A 75 9.09 2.08 4.14
N LEU A 76 9.86 1.27 4.87
CA LEU A 76 10.60 1.71 6.05
C LEU A 76 11.74 2.67 5.67
N GLY A 77 12.54 2.32 4.66
CA GLY A 77 13.64 3.18 4.18
C GLY A 77 13.18 4.52 3.59
N MET A 78 11.95 4.62 3.08
CA MET A 78 11.36 5.90 2.67
C MET A 78 11.08 6.86 3.84
N VAL A 79 11.10 6.35 5.07
CA VAL A 79 10.81 7.14 6.27
C VAL A 79 12.05 7.32 7.12
N TYR A 80 12.82 6.26 7.30
CA TYR A 80 13.88 6.19 8.30
C TYR A 80 15.28 6.43 7.73
N ALA A 81 15.45 6.56 6.42
CA ALA A 81 16.76 6.75 5.82
C ALA A 81 16.98 8.19 5.37
N ASP A 82 18.06 8.81 5.85
CA ASP A 82 18.53 10.11 5.39
C ASP A 82 19.60 10.01 4.29
N GLN A 83 19.68 11.04 3.46
CA GLN A 83 20.70 11.15 2.41
C GLN A 83 22.13 11.11 2.97
N GLY A 84 22.38 11.84 4.05
CA GLY A 84 23.70 11.98 4.65
C GLY A 84 24.18 10.68 5.28
N GLU A 85 23.28 9.96 5.94
CA GLU A 85 23.55 8.63 6.50
C GLU A 85 23.90 7.65 5.39
N LEU A 86 23.02 7.53 4.38
CA LEU A 86 23.26 6.64 3.26
C LEU A 86 24.58 6.97 2.56
N ASP A 87 24.86 8.23 2.26
CA ASP A 87 26.14 8.61 1.62
C ASP A 87 27.37 8.30 2.51
N SER A 88 27.23 8.39 3.83
CA SER A 88 28.30 8.05 4.77
C SER A 88 28.60 6.55 4.79
N LEU A 89 27.59 5.70 4.59
CA LEU A 89 27.77 4.25 4.54
C LEU A 89 28.57 3.78 3.33
N SER A 90 28.66 4.55 2.24
CA SER A 90 29.56 4.25 1.12
C SER A 90 31.02 4.07 1.56
N LEU A 91 31.43 4.72 2.66
CA LEU A 91 32.79 4.60 3.20
C LEU A 91 33.10 3.19 3.70
N LEU A 92 32.09 2.44 4.15
CA LEU A 92 32.25 1.03 4.56
C LEU A 92 32.72 0.15 3.40
N TYR A 93 32.38 0.53 2.16
CA TYR A 93 32.72 -0.17 0.94
C TYR A 93 33.92 0.44 0.21
N ALA A 94 34.64 1.38 0.85
CA ALA A 94 35.73 2.14 0.25
C ALA A 94 35.35 2.86 -1.07
N THR A 95 34.11 3.35 -1.18
CA THR A 95 33.61 4.06 -2.36
C THR A 95 33.23 5.51 -2.06
N SER A 96 32.95 6.29 -3.11
CA SER A 96 32.33 7.61 -2.97
C SER A 96 30.86 7.51 -2.55
N ALA A 97 30.33 8.60 -2.00
CA ALA A 97 28.91 8.79 -1.73
C ALA A 97 28.03 8.21 -2.85
N VAL A 98 27.06 7.36 -2.50
CA VAL A 98 26.21 6.68 -3.47
C VAL A 98 25.41 7.68 -4.31
N SER A 99 25.09 8.84 -3.76
CA SER A 99 24.43 9.94 -4.47
C SER A 99 25.25 10.51 -5.63
N ALA A 100 26.58 10.38 -5.60
CA ALA A 100 27.43 10.78 -6.72
C ALA A 100 27.26 9.85 -7.94
N GLU A 101 26.91 8.56 -7.71
CA GLU A 101 26.63 7.58 -8.76
C GLU A 101 25.16 7.62 -9.20
N LEU A 102 24.23 7.69 -8.23
CA LEU A 102 22.81 7.43 -8.47
C LEU A 102 21.91 8.67 -8.37
N GLY A 103 22.46 9.82 -8.00
CA GLY A 103 21.71 11.02 -7.65
C GLY A 103 21.12 10.96 -6.24
N GLY A 104 20.57 12.08 -5.78
CA GLY A 104 19.98 12.16 -4.42
C GLY A 104 18.63 11.45 -4.27
N LEU A 105 18.28 11.05 -3.05
CA LEU A 105 17.04 10.35 -2.68
C LEU A 105 15.78 11.05 -3.22
N HIS A 106 15.71 12.38 -3.08
CA HIS A 106 14.53 13.16 -3.49
C HIS A 106 14.66 13.82 -4.86
N ARG A 107 15.73 13.56 -5.61
CA ARG A 107 16.02 14.22 -6.90
C ARG A 107 16.13 13.27 -8.08
N SER A 108 16.01 11.97 -7.84
CA SER A 108 16.05 10.93 -8.87
C SER A 108 14.65 10.42 -9.20
N GLY A 109 14.47 9.86 -10.40
CA GLY A 109 13.22 9.29 -10.91
C GLY A 109 12.27 10.27 -11.61
N ASN A 110 12.16 11.52 -11.14
CA ASN A 110 11.46 12.61 -11.82
C ASN A 110 11.89 14.00 -11.30
N ASP A 111 11.60 15.04 -12.09
CA ASP A 111 11.95 16.44 -11.81
C ASP A 111 10.90 17.18 -10.95
N LEU A 112 9.99 16.44 -10.30
CA LEU A 112 8.97 17.04 -9.45
C LEU A 112 9.57 17.49 -8.12
N THR A 113 9.19 18.67 -7.65
CA THR A 113 9.70 19.27 -6.39
C THR A 113 8.65 19.31 -5.28
N THR A 114 7.52 18.62 -5.49
CA THR A 114 6.39 18.64 -4.54
C THR A 114 6.77 17.93 -3.25
N THR A 115 6.55 18.58 -2.12
CA THR A 115 6.83 18.05 -0.79
C THR A 115 5.62 17.30 -0.23
N TYR A 116 5.87 16.37 0.68
CA TYR A 116 4.84 15.61 1.37
C TYR A 116 5.35 15.09 2.71
N SER A 117 4.47 14.52 3.52
CA SER A 117 4.80 13.91 4.81
C SER A 117 4.09 12.58 4.93
N ILE A 118 4.86 11.52 5.15
CA ILE A 118 4.35 10.18 5.47
C ILE A 118 3.97 10.17 6.95
N LYS A 119 2.82 9.58 7.28
CA LYS A 119 2.25 9.58 8.63
C LYS A 119 2.39 8.27 9.37
N ASP A 120 2.53 7.17 8.65
CA ASP A 120 2.59 5.83 9.21
C ASP A 120 3.21 4.84 8.22
N VAL A 121 3.77 3.76 8.74
CA VAL A 121 4.31 2.63 7.96
C VAL A 121 3.54 1.34 8.25
N PHE A 122 3.12 0.68 7.18
CA PHE A 122 2.55 -0.67 7.23
C PHE A 122 3.58 -1.72 6.82
N ASN A 123 4.28 -2.23 7.82
CA ASN A 123 5.32 -3.23 7.70
C ASN A 123 4.73 -4.65 7.70
N ASN A 124 4.99 -5.44 6.66
CA ASN A 124 4.63 -6.85 6.61
C ASN A 124 5.90 -7.64 6.33
N TRP A 125 6.45 -8.25 7.39
CA TRP A 125 7.65 -9.09 7.41
C TRP A 125 8.84 -8.46 6.68
N GLY A 126 9.07 -7.18 6.95
CA GLY A 126 10.27 -6.46 6.52
C GLY A 126 11.16 -6.07 7.70
N GLY A 127 12.24 -5.38 7.36
CA GLY A 127 13.23 -4.86 8.29
C GLY A 127 13.90 -3.61 7.73
N VAL A 128 14.84 -3.07 8.49
CA VAL A 128 15.74 -1.99 8.06
C VAL A 128 17.17 -2.37 8.36
N VAL A 129 18.10 -1.76 7.64
CA VAL A 129 19.50 -1.83 8.03
C VAL A 129 19.72 -0.83 9.16
N GLU A 130 20.20 -1.30 10.30
CA GLU A 130 20.35 -0.50 11.53
C GLU A 130 21.18 0.78 11.29
N SER A 131 22.22 0.69 10.47
CA SER A 131 23.08 1.82 10.13
C SER A 131 22.52 2.75 9.05
N GLU A 132 21.42 2.37 8.40
CA GLU A 132 20.67 3.20 7.42
C GLU A 132 19.52 3.96 8.09
N VAL A 133 19.41 3.93 9.43
CA VAL A 133 18.27 4.48 10.16
C VAL A 133 18.66 5.43 11.28
N ASP A 134 18.04 6.61 11.29
CA ASP A 134 18.02 7.50 12.45
C ASP A 134 16.80 7.23 13.35
N LEU A 135 17.05 7.10 14.64
CA LEU A 135 16.01 6.98 15.66
C LEU A 135 15.12 8.23 15.76
N ASP A 136 15.60 9.40 15.33
CA ASP A 136 14.83 10.65 15.38
C ASP A 136 13.85 10.79 14.20
N GLU A 137 13.95 9.92 13.19
CA GLU A 137 13.07 9.87 12.01
C GLU A 137 11.90 8.89 12.18
N MET A 138 11.83 8.25 13.34
CA MET A 138 10.85 7.22 13.64
C MET A 138 9.42 7.77 13.74
N ILE A 139 8.60 7.45 12.73
CA ILE A 139 7.15 7.63 12.75
C ILE A 139 6.44 6.33 13.19
N PRO A 140 5.15 6.42 13.54
CA PRO A 140 4.37 5.25 13.90
C PRO A 140 4.37 4.15 12.85
N THR A 141 4.35 2.91 13.34
CA THR A 141 4.43 1.73 12.47
C THR A 141 3.58 0.58 12.99
N ILE A 142 2.78 0.00 12.10
CA ILE A 142 2.13 -1.28 12.33
C ILE A 142 2.84 -2.40 11.56
N SER A 143 3.18 -3.47 12.29
CA SER A 143 3.98 -4.59 11.81
C SER A 143 3.27 -5.93 11.95
N PHE A 144 3.48 -6.81 10.96
CA PHE A 144 3.10 -8.22 11.00
C PHE A 144 4.30 -9.07 10.62
N HIS A 145 4.70 -10.05 11.43
CA HIS A 145 5.91 -10.84 11.17
C HIS A 145 5.77 -12.28 11.64
N GLY A 146 6.41 -13.21 10.93
CA GLY A 146 6.55 -14.60 11.38
C GLY A 146 7.64 -14.70 12.45
N GLY A 147 7.36 -15.38 13.55
CA GLY A 147 8.34 -15.61 14.62
C GLY A 147 9.48 -16.55 14.21
N LEU A 148 9.29 -17.32 13.15
CA LEU A 148 10.26 -18.27 12.58
C LEU A 148 10.65 -17.90 11.15
N ASP A 149 10.58 -16.61 10.79
CA ASP A 149 10.94 -16.13 9.45
C ASP A 149 12.44 -16.36 9.17
N PRO A 150 12.81 -17.24 8.22
CA PRO A 150 14.21 -17.55 7.93
C PRO A 150 14.85 -16.60 6.91
N LEU A 151 14.06 -15.70 6.29
CA LEU A 151 14.52 -14.80 5.24
C LEU A 151 14.73 -13.38 5.76
N VAL A 152 13.84 -12.93 6.65
CA VAL A 152 13.98 -11.67 7.36
C VAL A 152 13.80 -11.99 8.84
N PRO A 153 14.89 -12.21 9.60
CA PRO A 153 14.77 -12.47 11.03
C PRO A 153 14.00 -11.35 11.73
N ILE A 154 13.07 -11.73 12.61
CA ILE A 154 12.16 -10.79 13.28
C ILE A 154 12.89 -9.84 14.25
N ASP A 155 14.03 -10.28 14.79
CA ASP A 155 14.84 -9.53 15.73
C ASP A 155 15.99 -8.85 14.98
N ALA A 156 17.05 -9.60 14.65
CA ALA A 156 18.18 -9.11 13.88
C ALA A 156 18.85 -10.22 13.07
N ASP A 157 19.50 -9.82 11.97
CA ASP A 157 20.40 -10.63 11.16
C ASP A 157 21.77 -9.95 11.09
N THR A 158 22.76 -10.59 11.69
CA THR A 158 24.15 -10.11 11.75
C THR A 158 25.06 -10.92 10.81
N SER A 159 24.50 -11.56 9.79
CA SER A 159 25.28 -12.40 8.85
C SER A 159 26.01 -11.60 7.76
N PHE A 160 25.70 -10.31 7.61
CA PHE A 160 26.38 -9.42 6.67
C PHE A 160 27.69 -8.86 7.26
N GLU A 161 28.62 -8.47 6.40
CA GLU A 161 29.96 -8.06 6.82
C GLU A 161 29.97 -6.64 7.39
N HIS A 162 29.20 -5.72 6.81
CA HIS A 162 29.22 -4.29 7.15
C HIS A 162 27.92 -3.78 7.78
N TYR A 163 26.86 -4.58 7.84
CA TYR A 163 25.58 -4.14 8.40
C TYR A 163 24.80 -5.20 9.18
N THR A 164 23.88 -4.72 10.03
CA THR A 164 22.89 -5.56 10.71
C THR A 164 21.51 -5.22 10.14
N LEU A 165 20.76 -6.22 9.70
CA LEU A 165 19.35 -6.05 9.35
C LEU A 165 18.52 -6.27 10.61
N ILE A 166 17.71 -5.30 11.01
CA ILE A 166 16.79 -5.41 12.15
C ILE A 166 15.36 -5.60 11.67
N GLY A 167 14.68 -6.58 12.27
CA GLY A 167 13.32 -6.99 11.90
C GLY A 167 12.24 -6.26 12.70
N SER A 168 10.98 -6.68 12.51
CA SER A 168 9.84 -5.98 13.10
C SER A 168 9.82 -5.93 14.63
N ARG A 169 10.41 -6.89 15.36
CA ARG A 169 10.43 -6.85 16.83
C ARG A 169 11.43 -5.82 17.34
N ALA A 170 12.64 -5.81 16.80
CA ALA A 170 13.63 -4.79 17.12
C ALA A 170 13.10 -3.38 16.78
N ILE A 171 12.55 -3.19 15.58
CA ILE A 171 11.91 -1.93 15.19
C ILE A 171 10.79 -1.53 16.16
N HIS A 172 9.95 -2.50 16.59
CA HIS A 172 8.90 -2.24 17.57
C HIS A 172 9.49 -1.77 18.90
N GLU A 173 10.51 -2.44 19.43
CA GLU A 173 11.16 -2.09 20.69
C GLU A 173 11.79 -0.69 20.64
N ASP A 174 12.44 -0.32 19.54
CA ASP A 174 13.00 1.02 19.34
C ASP A 174 11.92 2.10 19.32
N LEU A 175 10.81 1.87 18.61
CA LEU A 175 9.66 2.78 18.57
C LEU A 175 9.08 2.99 19.97
N ILE A 176 8.91 1.91 20.75
CA ILE A 176 8.41 2.00 22.13
C ILE A 176 9.37 2.80 23.01
N ALA A 177 10.68 2.56 22.92
CA ALA A 177 11.69 3.28 23.68
C ALA A 177 11.66 4.79 23.41
N LYS A 178 11.25 5.20 22.20
CA LYS A 178 11.11 6.60 21.78
C LYS A 178 9.72 7.20 22.01
N ASN A 179 8.82 6.47 22.68
CA ASN A 179 7.41 6.86 22.83
C ASN A 179 6.69 7.09 21.48
N VAL A 180 7.15 6.41 20.44
CA VAL A 180 6.49 6.37 19.14
C VAL A 180 5.54 5.18 19.11
N CYS A 181 4.35 5.42 18.60
CA CYS A 181 3.33 4.38 18.53
C CYS A 181 3.73 3.20 17.65
N SER A 182 3.61 2.00 18.18
CA SER A 182 3.87 0.79 17.39
C SER A 182 2.92 -0.35 17.74
N GLU A 183 2.39 -1.00 16.71
CA GLU A 183 1.71 -2.27 16.87
C GLU A 183 2.47 -3.39 16.17
N LEU A 184 2.71 -4.50 16.87
CA LEU A 184 3.33 -5.69 16.30
C LEU A 184 2.44 -6.92 16.54
N THR A 185 2.03 -7.56 15.46
CA THR A 185 1.40 -8.89 15.50
C THR A 185 2.38 -9.94 14.99
N VAL A 186 2.71 -10.91 15.83
CA VAL A 186 3.64 -12.00 15.51
C VAL A 186 2.89 -13.31 15.33
N ASP A 187 3.00 -13.95 14.18
CA ASP A 187 2.65 -15.37 14.10
C ASP A 187 3.81 -16.19 14.67
N ALA A 188 3.69 -16.62 15.92
CA ALA A 188 4.77 -17.30 16.65
C ALA A 188 5.28 -18.57 15.95
N SER A 189 4.45 -19.20 15.11
CA SER A 189 4.80 -20.40 14.34
C SER A 189 5.08 -20.13 12.86
N GLY A 190 4.83 -18.91 12.40
CA GLY A 190 4.89 -18.52 11.00
C GLY A 190 6.31 -18.23 10.52
N GLY A 191 6.59 -18.60 9.26
CA GLY A 191 7.82 -18.24 8.54
C GLY A 191 7.63 -16.99 7.68
N HIS A 192 8.34 -16.91 6.54
CA HIS A 192 8.24 -15.76 5.64
C HIS A 192 6.90 -15.70 4.90
N GLY A 193 6.30 -14.51 4.82
CA GLY A 193 5.08 -14.30 4.03
C GLY A 193 3.82 -14.82 4.70
N ILE A 194 3.67 -14.61 6.00
CA ILE A 194 2.46 -14.94 6.74
C ILE A 194 1.22 -14.19 6.23
N PHE A 195 0.03 -14.70 6.53
CA PHE A 195 -1.21 -13.98 6.37
C PHE A 195 -1.51 -13.41 4.95
N ARG A 196 -1.18 -14.14 3.87
CA ARG A 196 -1.27 -13.62 2.49
C ARG A 196 -2.66 -13.59 1.86
N ASP A 197 -3.45 -14.65 1.99
CA ASP A 197 -4.75 -14.73 1.29
C ASP A 197 -5.90 -14.34 2.22
N ALA A 198 -6.50 -15.29 2.94
CA ALA A 198 -7.63 -15.01 3.86
C ALA A 198 -7.31 -13.96 4.95
N SER A 199 -6.03 -13.82 5.31
CA SER A 199 -5.59 -12.94 6.40
C SER A 199 -5.08 -11.58 5.92
N SER A 200 -5.07 -11.29 4.62
CA SER A 200 -4.89 -9.91 4.13
C SER A 200 -6.02 -9.01 4.62
N ALA A 201 -7.25 -9.53 4.73
CA ALA A 201 -8.38 -8.84 5.34
C ALA A 201 -8.11 -8.45 6.79
N PHE A 202 -7.51 -9.37 7.56
CA PHE A 202 -7.12 -9.15 8.95
C PHE A 202 -6.07 -8.05 9.07
N ARG A 203 -4.99 -8.12 8.28
CA ARG A 203 -3.92 -7.11 8.30
C ARG A 203 -4.43 -5.74 7.84
N ALA A 204 -5.23 -5.69 6.77
CA ALA A 204 -5.87 -4.46 6.30
C ALA A 204 -6.80 -3.84 7.36
N GLN A 205 -7.59 -4.67 8.06
CA GLN A 205 -8.48 -4.21 9.13
C GLN A 205 -7.69 -3.58 10.28
N ARG A 206 -6.65 -4.26 10.75
CA ARG A 206 -5.74 -3.79 11.78
C ARG A 206 -5.04 -2.49 11.38
N ALA A 207 -4.42 -2.46 10.20
CA ALA A 207 -3.74 -1.29 9.68
C ALA A 207 -4.69 -0.10 9.54
N SER A 208 -5.90 -0.32 9.01
CA SER A 208 -6.91 0.73 8.87
C SER A 208 -7.32 1.32 10.22
N CYS A 209 -7.47 0.48 11.25
CA CYS A 209 -7.73 0.92 12.61
C CYS A 209 -6.57 1.73 13.19
N PHE A 210 -5.34 1.26 13.00
CA PHE A 210 -4.14 1.94 13.46
C PHE A 210 -4.02 3.33 12.84
N PHE A 211 -4.13 3.43 11.51
CA PHE A 211 -4.13 4.69 10.77
C PHE A 211 -5.23 5.64 11.25
N ARG A 212 -6.44 5.12 11.52
CA ARG A 212 -7.56 5.93 12.04
C ARG A 212 -7.33 6.47 13.45
N ARG A 213 -6.58 5.77 14.31
CA ARG A 213 -6.29 6.25 15.67
C ARG A 213 -5.47 7.54 15.67
N PHE A 214 -4.68 7.79 14.63
CA PHE A 214 -3.97 9.06 14.44
C PHE A 214 -4.91 10.22 14.13
N PHE A 215 -5.96 10.00 13.33
CA PHE A 215 -7.01 11.00 13.12
C PHE A 215 -7.66 11.39 14.45
N CYS A 216 -7.81 10.42 15.36
CA CYS A 216 -8.47 10.59 16.65
C CYS A 216 -7.53 10.95 17.82
N LYS A 217 -6.21 11.14 17.59
CA LYS A 217 -5.19 11.40 18.63
C LYS A 217 -5.24 10.41 19.81
N SER A 218 -5.49 9.14 19.51
CA SER A 218 -5.79 8.10 20.52
C SER A 218 -4.88 6.87 20.36
N CYS A 219 -3.67 7.11 19.87
CA CYS A 219 -2.79 6.00 19.53
C CYS A 219 -2.25 5.29 20.78
N SER A 220 -2.22 3.95 20.71
CA SER A 220 -1.71 3.07 21.74
C SER A 220 -0.88 1.97 21.09
N SER A 221 0.25 1.63 21.71
CA SER A 221 1.09 0.53 21.26
C SER A 221 0.56 -0.83 21.69
N LEU A 222 0.86 -1.88 20.92
CA LEU A 222 0.44 -3.25 21.20
C LEU A 222 1.45 -4.25 20.65
N TYR A 223 1.82 -5.25 21.45
CA TYR A 223 2.47 -6.47 20.99
C TYR A 223 1.51 -7.65 21.21
N THR A 224 1.32 -8.50 20.20
CA THR A 224 0.47 -9.69 20.32
C THR A 224 0.96 -10.83 19.46
N THR A 225 0.85 -12.06 19.97
CA THR A 225 0.99 -13.29 19.17
C THR A 225 -0.35 -13.83 18.67
N ASP A 226 -1.45 -13.29 19.21
CA ASP A 226 -2.80 -13.67 18.85
C ASP A 226 -3.29 -12.88 17.64
N SER A 227 -4.08 -13.53 16.79
CA SER A 227 -4.76 -12.90 15.65
C SER A 227 -6.00 -12.12 16.11
N ILE A 228 -5.79 -11.01 16.84
CA ILE A 228 -6.86 -10.19 17.44
C ILE A 228 -7.52 -9.31 16.37
N PRO A 229 -8.75 -9.62 15.88
CA PRO A 229 -9.41 -8.79 14.87
C PRO A 229 -9.78 -7.41 15.43
N SER A 230 -10.02 -6.42 14.58
CA SER A 230 -10.34 -5.05 15.03
C SER A 230 -11.62 -4.50 14.44
N SER A 231 -12.59 -4.13 15.27
CA SER A 231 -13.93 -3.69 14.82
C SER A 231 -14.02 -2.20 14.43
N CYS A 232 -13.00 -1.38 14.71
CA CYS A 232 -12.97 0.06 14.40
C CYS A 232 -12.89 0.40 12.91
N SER A 233 -12.64 -0.60 12.05
CA SER A 233 -12.57 -0.42 10.61
C SER A 233 -13.31 -1.55 9.91
N THR A 234 -14.64 -1.44 9.93
CA THR A 234 -15.50 -2.19 9.02
C THR A 234 -15.27 -1.71 7.59
N PRO A 235 -15.41 -2.59 6.57
CA PRO A 235 -15.59 -2.14 5.21
C PRO A 235 -16.62 -1.00 5.19
N ASN A 236 -16.20 0.16 4.70
CA ASN A 236 -17.11 1.17 4.23
C ASN A 236 -17.85 0.52 3.07
N HIS A 237 -19.06 0.05 3.35
CA HIS A 237 -20.05 0.00 2.31
C HIS A 237 -20.14 1.43 1.79
N VAL A 238 -19.86 1.66 0.51
CA VAL A 238 -20.72 2.61 -0.20
C VAL A 238 -22.10 2.09 0.17
N ASN A 239 -22.97 2.91 0.74
CA ASN A 239 -24.38 2.61 0.61
C ASN A 239 -24.65 2.59 -0.92
N GLU A 240 -24.33 1.48 -1.61
CA GLU A 240 -25.40 0.68 -2.13
C GLU A 240 -26.30 0.49 -0.91
N GLN A 241 -27.17 1.47 -0.63
CA GLN A 241 -28.44 1.04 -0.14
C GLN A 241 -28.86 0.05 -1.22
N PRO A 242 -29.04 -1.24 -0.93
CA PRO A 242 -30.06 -1.92 -1.66
C PRO A 242 -31.33 -1.21 -1.18
N ARG A 243 -31.64 -0.02 -1.74
CA ARG A 243 -33.03 0.38 -1.91
C ARG A 243 -33.59 -0.60 -2.92
N GLY A 244 -33.68 -1.89 -2.55
CA GLY A 244 -33.80 -3.04 -3.43
C GLY A 244 -33.55 -2.67 -4.89
N SER A 245 -32.34 -2.21 -5.24
CA SER A 245 -32.12 -1.79 -6.62
C SER A 245 -32.23 -3.09 -7.40
N ALA A 246 -33.24 -3.20 -8.25
CA ALA A 246 -33.52 -4.41 -9.00
C ALA A 246 -32.30 -4.85 -9.84
N PHE A 247 -31.35 -3.93 -10.06
CA PHE A 247 -30.22 -4.09 -10.93
C PHE A 247 -29.03 -4.80 -10.29
N ARG A 248 -28.45 -5.77 -11.01
CA ARG A 248 -27.20 -6.45 -10.62
C ARG A 248 -26.28 -6.60 -11.82
N VAL A 249 -24.97 -6.63 -11.57
CA VAL A 249 -23.95 -6.84 -12.59
C VAL A 249 -23.12 -8.07 -12.24
N ASP A 250 -23.34 -9.16 -12.96
CA ASP A 250 -22.78 -10.48 -12.64
C ASP A 250 -22.26 -11.20 -13.89
N PRO A 251 -21.11 -11.91 -13.84
CA PRO A 251 -20.24 -12.02 -12.68
C PRO A 251 -19.44 -10.74 -12.47
N ASN A 252 -19.09 -10.46 -11.22
CA ASN A 252 -18.15 -9.42 -10.86
C ASN A 252 -17.18 -9.99 -9.81
N PRO A 253 -15.92 -10.33 -10.16
CA PRO A 253 -15.19 -9.93 -11.38
C PRO A 253 -15.60 -10.68 -12.67
N PHE A 254 -15.45 -10.04 -13.84
CA PHE A 254 -15.69 -10.61 -15.17
C PHE A 254 -14.42 -10.72 -16.03
N ASP A 255 -14.42 -11.64 -17.00
CA ASP A 255 -13.32 -11.83 -17.96
C ASP A 255 -13.60 -11.19 -19.32
N HIS A 256 -14.76 -11.42 -19.93
CA HIS A 256 -15.07 -10.83 -21.26
C HIS A 256 -16.45 -10.17 -21.29
N THR A 257 -17.40 -10.78 -20.60
CA THR A 257 -18.78 -10.34 -20.53
C THR A 257 -19.23 -10.30 -19.08
N CYS A 258 -20.08 -9.34 -18.75
CA CYS A 258 -20.92 -9.40 -17.56
C CYS A 258 -22.36 -9.13 -17.93
N THR A 259 -23.30 -9.59 -17.13
CA THR A 259 -24.73 -9.46 -17.34
C THR A 259 -25.27 -8.36 -16.45
N ILE A 260 -25.95 -7.39 -17.05
CA ILE A 260 -26.74 -6.42 -16.30
C ILE A 260 -28.17 -6.98 -16.22
N SER A 261 -28.58 -7.35 -15.02
CA SER A 261 -29.95 -7.82 -14.74
C SER A 261 -30.75 -6.72 -14.05
N GLY A 262 -32.08 -6.81 -14.08
CA GLY A 262 -32.99 -5.91 -13.35
C GLY A 262 -33.46 -4.67 -14.10
N LEU A 263 -32.98 -4.45 -15.33
CA LEU A 263 -33.41 -3.34 -16.20
C LEU A 263 -34.84 -3.52 -16.69
N ASP A 264 -35.68 -2.50 -16.47
CA ASP A 264 -37.01 -2.37 -17.07
C ASP A 264 -36.90 -1.47 -18.32
N GLY A 265 -36.42 -2.05 -19.41
CA GLY A 265 -36.13 -1.36 -20.68
C GLY A 265 -34.65 -1.04 -20.91
N MET A 266 -34.40 -0.01 -21.72
CA MET A 266 -33.04 0.44 -22.08
C MET A 266 -32.50 1.45 -21.08
N ALA A 267 -31.19 1.41 -20.86
CA ALA A 267 -30.44 2.34 -20.04
C ALA A 267 -29.17 2.78 -20.76
N GLU A 268 -28.75 4.03 -20.53
CA GLU A 268 -27.40 4.47 -20.86
C GLU A 268 -26.46 3.98 -19.76
N ILE A 269 -25.36 3.34 -20.16
CA ILE A 269 -24.26 3.01 -19.27
C ILE A 269 -23.04 3.85 -19.57
N THR A 270 -22.38 4.32 -18.52
CA THR A 270 -21.09 5.01 -18.60
C THR A 270 -20.12 4.38 -17.62
N VAL A 271 -18.92 4.06 -18.09
CA VAL A 271 -17.89 3.39 -17.31
C VAL A 271 -16.70 4.30 -17.17
N TYR A 272 -16.26 4.47 -15.93
CA TYR A 272 -15.09 5.26 -15.60
C TYR A 272 -14.00 4.36 -15.05
N ASN A 273 -12.76 4.59 -15.46
CA ASN A 273 -11.60 3.92 -14.85
C ASN A 273 -11.30 4.49 -13.46
N SER A 274 -10.31 3.93 -12.78
CA SER A 274 -9.86 4.38 -11.45
C SER A 274 -9.34 5.83 -11.41
N PHE A 275 -9.07 6.44 -12.56
CA PHE A 275 -8.67 7.85 -12.69
C PHE A 275 -9.86 8.78 -12.96
N GLY A 276 -11.11 8.26 -12.97
CA GLY A 276 -12.32 9.03 -13.26
C GLY A 276 -12.47 9.40 -14.74
N GLN A 277 -11.71 8.79 -15.64
CA GLN A 277 -11.82 9.01 -17.08
C GLN A 277 -12.91 8.09 -17.63
N LEU A 278 -13.80 8.64 -18.47
CA LEU A 278 -14.77 7.85 -19.21
C LEU A 278 -14.03 6.94 -20.19
N VAL A 279 -14.19 5.63 -20.04
CA VAL A 279 -13.53 4.61 -20.89
C VAL A 279 -14.51 3.87 -21.78
N TYR A 280 -15.79 3.82 -21.40
CA TYR A 280 -16.80 3.13 -22.16
C TYR A 280 -18.17 3.78 -21.95
N LYS A 281 -18.98 3.83 -23.01
CA LYS A 281 -20.34 4.36 -22.99
C LYS A 281 -21.19 3.62 -24.01
N ASP A 282 -22.34 3.10 -23.61
CA ASP A 282 -23.26 2.40 -24.51
C ASP A 282 -24.70 2.44 -24.00
N ASN A 283 -25.66 2.03 -24.83
CA ASN A 283 -27.05 1.85 -24.47
C ASN A 283 -27.37 0.36 -24.39
N VAL A 284 -27.77 -0.11 -23.21
CA VAL A 284 -27.96 -1.54 -22.94
C VAL A 284 -29.34 -1.81 -22.36
N GLY A 285 -29.85 -3.00 -22.66
CA GLY A 285 -31.01 -3.56 -21.99
C GLY A 285 -30.60 -4.57 -20.93
N ASN A 286 -31.59 -5.29 -20.39
CA ASN A 286 -31.35 -6.44 -19.54
C ASN A 286 -30.67 -7.57 -20.34
N GLY A 287 -29.48 -8.00 -19.93
CA GLY A 287 -28.71 -9.02 -20.64
C GLY A 287 -27.19 -8.87 -20.59
N PRO A 288 -26.46 -9.70 -21.38
CA PRO A 288 -25.00 -9.67 -21.42
C PRO A 288 -24.49 -8.39 -22.10
N VAL A 289 -23.46 -7.82 -21.51
CA VAL A 289 -22.72 -6.66 -22.01
C VAL A 289 -21.26 -7.06 -22.17
N LEU A 290 -20.70 -6.76 -23.34
CA LEU A 290 -19.27 -6.93 -23.59
C LEU A 290 -18.55 -5.66 -23.14
N PHE A 291 -17.78 -5.77 -22.06
CA PHE A 291 -16.95 -4.68 -21.57
C PHE A 291 -15.52 -4.87 -22.06
N ASP A 292 -15.23 -4.33 -23.24
CA ASP A 292 -13.88 -4.34 -23.81
C ASP A 292 -13.03 -3.21 -23.22
N VAL A 293 -12.58 -3.43 -21.98
CA VAL A 293 -11.69 -2.55 -21.23
C VAL A 293 -10.49 -3.36 -20.73
N SER A 294 -9.36 -2.68 -20.48
CA SER A 294 -8.20 -3.32 -19.89
C SER A 294 -8.52 -3.93 -18.51
N PRO A 295 -7.75 -4.92 -18.03
CA PRO A 295 -7.87 -5.39 -16.65
C PRO A 295 -7.80 -4.25 -15.63
N GLY A 296 -8.75 -4.19 -14.69
CA GLY A 296 -8.85 -3.05 -13.78
C GLY A 296 -10.15 -2.98 -12.98
N LEU A 297 -10.22 -1.95 -12.12
CA LEU A 297 -11.41 -1.58 -11.36
C LEU A 297 -12.11 -0.42 -12.07
N TYR A 298 -13.43 -0.52 -12.21
CA TYR A 298 -14.25 0.43 -12.93
C TYR A 298 -15.48 0.84 -12.13
N VAL A 299 -15.91 2.08 -12.30
CA VAL A 299 -17.19 2.58 -11.81
C VAL A 299 -18.17 2.60 -12.97
N LEU A 300 -19.18 1.75 -12.90
CA LEU A 300 -20.28 1.68 -13.86
C LEU A 300 -21.44 2.53 -13.35
N HIS A 301 -21.80 3.55 -14.10
CA HIS A 301 -23.06 4.26 -13.94
C HIS A 301 -24.10 3.73 -14.92
N VAL A 302 -25.31 3.50 -14.44
CA VAL A 302 -26.46 3.03 -15.21
C VAL A 302 -27.59 4.03 -15.07
N GLN A 303 -28.00 4.65 -16.16
CA GLN A 303 -29.10 5.62 -16.20
C GLN A 303 -30.22 5.09 -17.10
N PRO A 304 -31.28 4.51 -16.52
CA PRO A 304 -32.47 4.08 -17.27
C PRO A 304 -33.08 5.25 -18.05
N PHE A 305 -33.50 5.01 -19.28
CA PHE A 305 -34.17 6.04 -20.07
C PHE A 305 -35.50 6.45 -19.42
N GLY A 306 -35.75 7.77 -19.40
CA GLY A 306 -36.92 8.33 -18.72
C GLY A 306 -36.79 8.43 -17.19
N SER A 307 -35.68 7.96 -16.61
CA SER A 307 -35.37 8.15 -15.18
C SER A 307 -34.39 9.31 -14.96
N VAL A 308 -34.66 10.11 -13.93
CA VAL A 308 -33.71 11.10 -13.39
C VAL A 308 -32.70 10.48 -12.41
N SER A 309 -32.88 9.21 -12.05
CA SER A 309 -31.98 8.50 -11.14
C SER A 309 -30.89 7.74 -11.90
N THR A 310 -29.65 7.94 -11.48
CA THR A 310 -28.49 7.16 -11.95
C THR A 310 -28.08 6.17 -10.86
N PHE A 311 -27.93 4.91 -11.23
CA PHE A 311 -27.43 3.85 -10.38
C PHE A 311 -25.92 3.70 -10.59
N THR A 312 -25.20 3.30 -9.55
CA THR A 312 -23.74 3.15 -9.60
C THR A 312 -23.37 1.79 -9.05
N SER A 313 -22.49 1.07 -9.74
CA SER A 313 -21.90 -0.19 -9.28
C SER A 313 -20.41 -0.21 -9.60
N ILE A 314 -19.63 -0.88 -8.76
CA ILE A 314 -18.19 -1.08 -9.00
C ILE A 314 -18.02 -2.43 -9.67
N VAL A 315 -17.40 -2.46 -10.85
CA VAL A 315 -17.16 -3.69 -11.61
C VAL A 315 -15.67 -3.92 -11.83
N MET A 316 -15.23 -5.18 -11.81
CA MET A 316 -13.83 -5.55 -11.98
C MET A 316 -13.64 -6.42 -13.21
N LYS A 317 -12.77 -5.97 -14.12
CA LYS A 317 -12.24 -6.76 -15.23
C LYS A 317 -10.97 -7.49 -14.76
N ARG A 318 -10.94 -8.80 -14.92
CA ARG A 318 -9.74 -9.62 -14.69
C ARG A 318 -8.71 -9.49 -15.81
#